data_AF-A0A3A9FBF6-F1
#
_entry.id   AF-A0A3A9FBF6-F1
#
_cell.length_a   1.000
_cell.length_b   1.000
_cell.length_c   1.000
_cell.angle_alpha   90.00
_cell.angle_beta   90.00
_cell.angle_gamma   90.00
#
_symmetry.space_group_name_H-M   'P 1'
#
loop_
_entity.id
_entity.type
_entity.pdbx_description
1 polymer ?
#
loop_
_entity_poly.entity_id
_entity_poly.type
_entity_poly.pdbx_seq_one_letter_code
_entity_poly.pdbx_strand_id
1 'polypeptide(L)'
;MKRRTGYLKKTAVVTMAALMAASAALTGVCAAEAQEERVYDYENKYLWYVPTESFTWDNYGCLADHHSKMGGTAVDGTEFDFDAFVNSPLGESLVTNTKNFILYSDEYGEDEYAYWESLGIRKEMHDFSDKAGKWATFTPMDVYAEENEGKTWPVLFVFHGGNNPIYVTESYGYAQLAAEEGFICVMPWAANGGSKDEEEGTTLDAEMDRIMEELRAEYPIDVSRIYACGYSLGGRSTVRETVKHPQLFAAITVGGHNLGGIRQGETYVFPEEEWNALKETPVLQLEGDNEMRVKLPYGYGVTGEDATNALNRWFKINGIDREVTLEGCQELVDTTEDPVQKKIGLEADRLYTQYYEGTEFYTADFFNEDGVNMIKIINVEGMIHWMTQAMAQNAWDFMSQYARDTETGELIVLNQDYTPQLEPQEIEYKTQGSFIQEYTLEAAKGEPVTVTVKASADVKEYKLTLKDGTPLAVESEVQAREDGFNDWTLTTSVDRAGKAMLQLIPITEEGEQEALVLPVLVQ
;
A
#
# COMPACT_ATOMS: atom_id res chain seq x y z
N MET A 1 -46.46 -14.08 57.36
CA MET A 1 -45.27 -13.58 58.09
C MET A 1 -44.27 -13.12 57.05
N LYS A 2 -44.23 -11.83 56.69
CA LYS A 2 -43.46 -10.73 57.30
C LYS A 2 -41.92 -10.85 57.17
N ARG A 3 -41.43 -10.09 56.19
CA ARG A 3 -40.43 -8.99 56.25
C ARG A 3 -38.95 -9.28 55.92
N ARG A 4 -38.59 -8.91 54.68
CA ARG A 4 -37.87 -7.66 54.26
C ARG A 4 -36.77 -7.12 55.18
N THR A 5 -35.61 -6.83 54.59
CA THR A 5 -35.04 -5.49 54.25
C THR A 5 -33.69 -5.74 53.56
N GLY A 6 -33.17 -4.98 52.58
CA GLY A 6 -33.51 -3.71 51.94
C GLY A 6 -32.24 -3.12 51.30
N TYR A 7 -32.42 -2.12 50.42
CA TYR A 7 -31.44 -1.26 49.73
C TYR A 7 -30.97 -1.72 48.34
N LEU A 8 -31.07 -0.93 47.26
CA LEU A 8 -31.91 0.24 46.95
C LEU A 8 -31.91 0.39 45.41
N LYS A 9 -33.08 0.64 44.82
CA LYS A 9 -33.24 1.11 43.44
C LYS A 9 -32.67 2.53 43.32
N LYS A 10 -31.88 2.81 42.30
CA LYS A 10 -31.90 4.12 41.63
C LYS A 10 -32.13 3.92 40.13
N THR A 11 -33.36 4.21 39.78
CA THR A 11 -33.84 4.62 38.48
C THR A 11 -32.94 5.73 37.91
N ALA A 12 -32.39 5.51 36.73
CA ALA A 12 -32.08 6.58 35.80
C ALA A 12 -32.77 6.23 34.49
N VAL A 13 -33.99 6.76 34.35
CA VAL A 13 -34.57 7.04 33.04
C VAL A 13 -33.63 8.06 32.42
N VAL A 14 -32.72 7.62 31.56
CA VAL A 14 -32.05 8.52 30.62
C VAL A 14 -32.91 8.50 29.37
N THR A 15 -33.61 9.60 29.20
CA THR A 15 -34.43 9.96 28.06
C THR A 15 -33.70 9.62 26.75
N MET A 16 -34.29 8.70 26.00
CA MET A 16 -34.01 8.38 24.60
C MET A 16 -34.44 9.57 23.70
N ALA A 17 -33.86 10.75 23.94
CA ALA A 17 -34.26 12.02 23.32
C ALA A 17 -33.16 13.11 23.31
N ALA A 18 -31.87 12.77 23.39
CA ALA A 18 -30.79 13.76 23.38
C ALA A 18 -29.50 13.30 22.67
N LEU A 19 -29.63 12.53 21.58
CA LEU A 19 -28.50 12.17 20.69
C LEU A 19 -28.78 12.42 19.20
N MET A 20 -29.83 13.18 18.88
CA MET A 20 -30.15 13.66 17.52
C MET A 20 -29.92 15.17 17.35
N ALA A 21 -28.89 15.74 17.97
CA ALA A 21 -28.59 17.17 17.80
C ALA A 21 -27.12 17.52 18.11
N ALA A 22 -26.18 16.76 17.54
CA ALA A 22 -24.78 17.18 17.41
C ALA A 22 -24.17 16.81 16.05
N SER A 23 -25.00 16.60 15.01
CA SER A 23 -24.57 16.37 13.62
C SER A 23 -24.76 17.61 12.74
N ALA A 24 -24.71 18.80 13.33
CA ALA A 24 -24.75 20.05 12.59
C ALA A 24 -23.66 20.98 13.14
N ALA A 25 -22.68 21.30 12.29
CA ALA A 25 -21.50 22.13 12.53
C ALA A 25 -20.30 21.44 13.22
N LEU A 26 -19.79 20.36 12.60
CA LEU A 26 -18.36 20.26 12.32
C LEU A 26 -18.21 20.45 10.80
N THR A 27 -18.48 21.66 10.36
CA THR A 27 -17.93 22.19 9.12
C THR A 27 -16.42 22.05 9.19
N GLY A 28 -15.83 21.30 8.25
CA GLY A 28 -14.42 21.31 7.91
C GLY A 28 -13.45 21.47 9.08
N VAL A 29 -12.96 20.35 9.61
CA VAL A 29 -11.66 20.41 10.26
C VAL A 29 -10.66 20.82 9.18
N CYS A 30 -10.05 21.98 9.39
CA CYS A 30 -8.98 22.61 8.61
C CYS A 30 -9.39 23.43 7.36
N ALA A 31 -10.37 24.33 7.50
CA ALA A 31 -10.35 25.56 6.72
C ALA A 31 -10.46 26.80 7.63
N ALA A 32 -9.36 27.57 7.66
CA ALA A 32 -9.30 28.98 8.04
C ALA A 32 -9.40 29.34 9.54
N GLU A 33 -8.40 28.95 10.32
CA GLU A 33 -7.74 29.89 11.24
C GLU A 33 -6.26 29.92 10.85
N ALA A 34 -5.65 31.10 10.79
CA ALA A 34 -4.29 31.31 10.27
C ALA A 34 -3.25 30.45 11.00
N GLN A 35 -3.07 29.22 10.55
CA GLN A 35 -1.87 28.44 10.79
C GLN A 35 -0.80 29.04 9.88
N GLU A 36 0.34 29.41 10.46
CA GLU A 36 1.60 29.41 9.71
C GLU A 36 1.62 28.18 8.80
N GLU A 37 2.07 28.30 7.55
CA GLU A 37 2.28 27.16 6.64
C GLU A 37 3.09 26.08 7.38
N ARG A 38 2.40 25.13 8.01
CA ARG A 38 3.04 24.00 8.69
C ARG A 38 3.37 23.01 7.60
N VAL A 39 4.57 23.11 7.07
CA VAL A 39 5.09 22.15 6.10
C VAL A 39 5.30 20.82 6.83
N TYR A 40 4.60 19.77 6.42
CA TYR A 40 4.88 18.42 6.87
C TYR A 40 6.19 17.94 6.25
N ASP A 41 7.12 17.50 7.09
CA ASP A 41 8.44 17.07 6.67
C ASP A 41 8.85 15.76 7.34
N TYR A 42 9.70 15.00 6.65
CA TYR A 42 10.10 13.66 7.04
C TYR A 42 11.43 13.26 6.41
N GLU A 43 12.11 12.31 7.05
CA GLU A 43 13.50 11.92 6.77
C GLU A 43 13.76 11.57 5.30
N ASN A 44 12.83 10.85 4.68
CA ASN A 44 12.99 10.32 3.33
C ASN A 44 12.29 11.16 2.24
N LYS A 45 11.88 12.41 2.53
CA LYS A 45 11.13 13.25 1.58
C LYS A 45 11.86 13.54 0.28
N TYR A 46 13.18 13.71 0.33
CA TYR A 46 14.01 13.93 -0.85
C TYR A 46 13.86 12.82 -1.91
N LEU A 47 13.50 11.58 -1.51
CA LEU A 47 13.38 10.43 -2.40
C LEU A 47 12.36 10.65 -3.51
N TRP A 48 11.36 11.51 -3.27
CA TRP A 48 10.40 11.95 -4.29
C TRP A 48 11.09 12.47 -5.55
N TYR A 49 12.22 13.14 -5.38
CA TYR A 49 12.91 13.86 -6.45
C TYR A 49 14.17 13.14 -6.91
N VAL A 50 14.46 11.94 -6.39
CA VAL A 50 15.69 11.23 -6.75
C VAL A 50 15.64 10.67 -8.17
N PRO A 51 16.62 11.02 -9.05
CA PRO A 51 16.74 10.40 -10.34
C PRO A 51 16.89 8.89 -10.20
N THR A 52 16.01 8.14 -10.85
CA THR A 52 16.05 6.68 -10.85
C THR A 52 15.85 6.16 -12.26
N GLU A 53 16.56 5.07 -12.57
CA GLU A 53 16.43 4.34 -13.83
C GLU A 53 15.47 3.14 -13.68
N SER A 54 14.90 2.95 -12.49
CA SER A 54 14.06 1.80 -12.16
C SER A 54 12.69 1.83 -12.85
N PHE A 55 12.22 3.00 -13.28
CA PHE A 55 11.06 3.14 -14.16
C PHE A 55 11.41 2.70 -15.59
N THR A 56 11.49 1.38 -15.80
CA THR A 56 11.94 0.80 -17.07
C THR A 56 10.86 0.80 -18.18
N TRP A 57 9.59 0.98 -17.81
CA TRP A 57 8.45 0.94 -18.74
C TRP A 57 8.04 2.31 -19.27
N ASP A 58 8.39 3.38 -18.58
CA ASP A 58 8.13 4.75 -18.97
C ASP A 58 9.32 5.61 -18.54
N ASN A 59 9.80 6.51 -19.41
CA ASN A 59 10.99 7.36 -19.16
C ASN A 59 10.71 8.47 -18.12
N TYR A 60 10.30 8.10 -16.90
CA TYR A 60 10.17 9.01 -15.76
C TYR A 60 11.54 9.21 -15.11
N GLY A 61 11.86 10.45 -14.76
CA GLY A 61 13.14 10.79 -14.13
C GLY A 61 13.17 10.42 -12.65
N CYS A 62 12.06 10.64 -11.93
CA CYS A 62 11.95 10.41 -10.49
C CYS A 62 10.53 9.99 -10.08
N LEU A 63 10.34 9.70 -8.78
CA LEU A 63 9.03 9.32 -8.24
C LEU A 63 7.98 10.41 -8.43
N ALA A 64 8.36 11.69 -8.24
CA ALA A 64 7.48 12.85 -8.41
C ALA A 64 6.97 13.01 -9.85
N ASP A 65 7.85 12.82 -10.85
CA ASP A 65 7.47 12.87 -12.27
C ASP A 65 6.40 11.83 -12.63
N HIS A 66 6.49 10.65 -12.01
CA HIS A 66 5.55 9.56 -12.20
C HIS A 66 4.24 9.83 -11.44
N HIS A 67 4.32 10.03 -10.12
CA HIS A 67 3.16 10.03 -9.23
C HIS A 67 2.30 11.29 -9.38
N SER A 68 2.87 12.43 -9.78
CA SER A 68 2.09 13.62 -10.16
C SER A 68 1.10 13.37 -11.31
N LYS A 69 1.30 12.31 -12.11
CA LYS A 69 0.41 11.92 -13.22
C LYS A 69 -0.53 10.77 -12.87
N MET A 70 -0.40 10.18 -11.68
CA MET A 70 -1.20 9.04 -11.24
C MET A 70 -2.48 9.46 -10.52
N GLY A 71 -2.59 10.72 -10.12
CA GLY A 71 -3.79 11.29 -9.51
C GLY A 71 -4.78 11.86 -10.53
N GLY A 72 -6.05 11.80 -10.16
CA GLY A 72 -7.18 12.31 -10.92
C GLY A 72 -8.12 13.15 -10.05
N THR A 73 -9.38 13.23 -10.48
CA THR A 73 -10.43 13.94 -9.75
C THR A 73 -11.31 12.92 -9.03
N ALA A 74 -11.49 13.12 -7.72
CA ALA A 74 -12.36 12.30 -6.88
C ALA A 74 -13.85 12.50 -7.20
N VAL A 75 -14.70 11.65 -6.60
CA VAL A 75 -16.15 11.62 -6.85
C VAL A 75 -16.84 12.95 -6.49
N ASP A 76 -16.38 13.60 -5.43
CA ASP A 76 -16.88 14.88 -4.96
C ASP A 76 -16.33 16.09 -5.73
N GLY A 77 -15.45 15.86 -6.71
CA GLY A 77 -14.83 16.89 -7.53
C GLY A 77 -13.48 17.38 -7.02
N THR A 78 -12.95 16.82 -5.93
CA THR A 78 -11.62 17.17 -5.41
C THR A 78 -10.54 16.76 -6.40
N GLU A 79 -9.75 17.73 -6.86
CA GLU A 79 -8.61 17.48 -7.75
C GLU A 79 -7.39 17.04 -6.93
N PHE A 80 -6.62 16.08 -7.46
CA PHE A 80 -5.39 15.64 -6.81
C PHE A 80 -4.38 16.78 -6.70
N ASP A 81 -4.02 17.12 -5.47
CA ASP A 81 -2.96 18.07 -5.14
C ASP A 81 -1.68 17.29 -4.79
N PHE A 82 -0.76 17.22 -5.76
CA PHE A 82 0.50 16.50 -5.59
C PHE A 82 1.38 17.12 -4.50
N ASP A 83 1.39 18.44 -4.37
CA ASP A 83 2.21 19.11 -3.37
C ASP A 83 1.66 18.80 -1.98
N ALA A 84 0.35 18.89 -1.77
CA ALA A 84 -0.27 18.47 -0.51
C ALA A 84 0.00 16.99 -0.19
N PHE A 85 -0.04 16.12 -1.20
CA PHE A 85 0.22 14.69 -1.05
C PHE A 85 1.66 14.41 -0.59
N VAL A 86 2.67 14.99 -1.26
CA VAL A 86 4.08 14.87 -0.85
C VAL A 86 4.30 15.44 0.56
N ASN A 87 3.55 16.48 0.94
CA ASN A 87 3.57 17.10 2.26
C ASN A 87 2.52 16.48 3.22
N SER A 88 2.42 15.15 3.26
CA SER A 88 1.50 14.44 4.16
C SER A 88 2.09 13.11 4.67
N PRO A 89 1.59 12.56 5.80
CA PRO A 89 2.00 11.22 6.24
C PRO A 89 1.66 10.12 5.23
N LEU A 90 0.62 10.33 4.40
CA LEU A 90 0.26 9.45 3.29
C LEU A 90 1.38 9.41 2.22
N GLY A 91 1.94 10.56 1.88
CA GLY A 91 3.10 10.67 0.99
C GLY A 91 4.36 10.06 1.58
N GLU A 92 4.61 10.27 2.88
CA GLU A 92 5.73 9.64 3.60
C GLU A 92 5.66 8.11 3.55
N SER A 93 4.49 7.54 3.83
CA SER A 93 4.28 6.09 3.80
C SER A 93 4.57 5.51 2.42
N LEU A 94 4.05 6.13 1.35
CA LEU A 94 4.27 5.67 -0.02
C LEU A 94 5.76 5.69 -0.38
N VAL A 95 6.45 6.81 -0.13
CA VAL A 95 7.87 6.91 -0.51
C VAL A 95 8.76 6.00 0.32
N THR A 96 8.37 5.73 1.58
CA THR A 96 9.06 4.76 2.44
C THR A 96 9.02 3.36 1.85
N ASN A 97 7.86 2.91 1.35
CA ASN A 97 7.76 1.62 0.67
C ASN A 97 8.59 1.57 -0.62
N THR A 98 8.81 2.71 -1.26
CA THR A 98 9.49 2.80 -2.57
C THR A 98 11.00 3.05 -2.44
N LYS A 99 11.53 3.11 -1.21
CA LYS A 99 12.95 3.47 -0.94
C LYS A 99 13.94 2.58 -1.69
N ASN A 100 13.75 1.27 -1.66
CA ASN A 100 14.63 0.32 -2.34
C ASN A 100 14.61 0.55 -3.86
N PHE A 101 13.41 0.60 -4.44
CA PHE A 101 13.16 0.83 -5.86
C PHE A 101 13.83 2.11 -6.38
N ILE A 102 13.88 3.17 -5.56
CA ILE A 102 14.51 4.44 -5.91
C ILE A 102 16.04 4.36 -5.83
N LEU A 103 16.57 3.78 -4.76
CA LEU A 103 18.00 3.86 -4.43
C LEU A 103 18.86 2.79 -5.11
N TYR A 104 18.29 1.63 -5.42
CA TYR A 104 19.04 0.51 -5.98
C TYR A 104 18.55 0.19 -7.38
N SER A 105 19.38 0.48 -8.40
CA SER A 105 19.01 0.21 -9.80
C SER A 105 19.21 -1.24 -10.22
N ASP A 106 19.91 -2.03 -9.41
CA ASP A 106 20.06 -3.47 -9.60
C ASP A 106 19.17 -4.18 -8.58
N GLU A 107 18.01 -4.68 -9.01
CA GLU A 107 17.04 -5.41 -8.16
C GLU A 107 17.64 -6.68 -7.52
N TYR A 108 18.87 -7.04 -7.90
CA TYR A 108 19.64 -8.19 -7.45
C TYR A 108 21.01 -7.86 -6.85
N GLY A 109 21.33 -6.56 -6.72
CA GLY A 109 22.62 -6.13 -6.20
C GLY A 109 22.77 -6.46 -4.71
N GLU A 110 24.02 -6.65 -4.25
CA GLU A 110 24.30 -6.92 -2.83
C GLU A 110 23.68 -5.86 -1.89
N ASP A 111 23.62 -4.62 -2.35
CA ASP A 111 23.01 -3.50 -1.63
C ASP A 111 21.50 -3.65 -1.42
N GLU A 112 20.80 -4.21 -2.41
CA GLU A 112 19.36 -4.44 -2.36
C GLU A 112 19.04 -5.57 -1.37
N TYR A 113 19.81 -6.67 -1.43
CA TYR A 113 19.68 -7.76 -0.45
C TYR A 113 20.00 -7.27 0.97
N ALA A 114 21.07 -6.49 1.14
CA ALA A 114 21.45 -5.92 2.43
C ALA A 114 20.37 -4.97 2.99
N TYR A 115 19.67 -4.22 2.13
CA TYR A 115 18.52 -3.42 2.56
C TYR A 115 17.43 -4.30 3.18
N TRP A 116 17.00 -5.35 2.50
CA TRP A 116 15.98 -6.26 3.05
C TRP A 116 16.44 -6.98 4.31
N GLU A 117 17.68 -7.46 4.36
CA GLU A 117 18.24 -8.08 5.55
C GLU A 117 18.24 -7.12 6.75
N SER A 118 18.49 -5.83 6.52
CA SER A 118 18.45 -4.81 7.57
C SER A 118 17.05 -4.59 8.17
N LEU A 119 15.99 -4.91 7.41
CA LEU A 119 14.61 -4.92 7.87
C LEU A 119 14.23 -6.25 8.55
N GLY A 120 15.15 -7.21 8.66
CA GLY A 120 14.86 -8.52 9.24
C GLY A 120 14.12 -9.46 8.29
N ILE A 121 14.22 -9.25 6.98
CA ILE A 121 13.59 -10.11 5.98
C ILE A 121 14.55 -10.54 4.88
N ARG A 122 14.49 -11.80 4.48
CA ARG A 122 15.34 -12.36 3.43
C ARG A 122 14.58 -12.33 2.10
N LYS A 123 15.09 -11.55 1.15
CA LYS A 123 14.72 -11.65 -0.27
C LYS A 123 15.41 -12.86 -0.90
N GLU A 124 14.70 -13.62 -1.71
CA GLU A 124 15.26 -14.64 -2.60
C GLU A 124 14.58 -14.59 -3.95
N MET A 125 15.37 -14.76 -5.01
CA MET A 125 14.89 -14.77 -6.38
C MET A 125 15.05 -16.17 -6.96
N HIS A 126 13.94 -16.73 -7.41
CA HIS A 126 13.82 -18.08 -7.93
C HIS A 126 13.68 -18.06 -9.46
N ASP A 127 14.13 -19.14 -10.09
CA ASP A 127 14.05 -19.35 -11.55
C ASP A 127 14.55 -18.19 -12.40
N PHE A 128 15.58 -17.50 -11.93
CA PHE A 128 16.12 -16.28 -12.53
C PHE A 128 16.36 -16.35 -14.05
N SER A 129 16.75 -17.53 -14.56
CA SER A 129 17.02 -17.74 -15.99
C SER A 129 15.77 -17.93 -16.85
N ASP A 130 14.63 -18.24 -16.24
CA ASP A 130 13.33 -18.33 -16.90
C ASP A 130 12.57 -17.01 -16.69
N LYS A 131 12.56 -16.19 -17.73
CA LYS A 131 11.89 -14.88 -17.69
C LYS A 131 10.40 -15.03 -17.35
N ALA A 132 9.77 -16.15 -17.66
CA ALA A 132 8.34 -16.31 -17.51
C ALA A 132 7.93 -17.02 -16.21
N GLY A 133 8.83 -17.83 -15.64
CA GLY A 133 8.66 -18.51 -14.35
C GLY A 133 9.36 -17.85 -13.16
N LYS A 134 10.09 -16.73 -13.34
CA LYS A 134 10.74 -15.98 -12.23
C LYS A 134 9.74 -15.68 -11.12
N TRP A 135 10.15 -15.83 -9.87
CA TRP A 135 9.35 -15.40 -8.72
C TRP A 135 10.25 -15.02 -7.55
N ALA A 136 9.73 -14.26 -6.60
CA ALA A 136 10.46 -13.83 -5.42
C ALA A 136 9.78 -14.29 -4.13
N THR A 137 10.58 -14.62 -3.14
CA THR A 137 10.14 -14.78 -1.76
C THR A 137 10.75 -13.71 -0.87
N PHE A 138 9.95 -13.21 0.05
CA PHE A 138 10.39 -12.41 1.18
C PHE A 138 10.03 -13.17 2.45
N THR A 139 11.05 -13.72 3.10
CA THR A 139 10.91 -14.64 4.23
C THR A 139 11.46 -13.99 5.50
N PRO A 140 10.65 -13.78 6.56
CA PRO A 140 11.12 -13.18 7.79
C PRO A 140 12.30 -13.97 8.37
N MET A 141 13.32 -13.28 8.89
CA MET A 141 14.52 -13.94 9.42
C MET A 141 14.20 -14.90 10.58
N ASP A 142 13.13 -14.63 11.32
CA ASP A 142 12.59 -15.48 12.37
C ASP A 142 12.29 -16.91 11.90
N VAL A 143 11.98 -17.11 10.62
CA VAL A 143 11.76 -18.45 10.02
C VAL A 143 12.99 -19.34 10.19
N TYR A 144 14.19 -18.74 10.19
CA TYR A 144 15.48 -19.45 10.27
C TYR A 144 16.03 -19.53 11.70
N ALA A 145 15.34 -18.99 12.71
CA ALA A 145 15.78 -19.01 14.10
C ALA A 145 15.57 -20.41 14.73
N GLU A 146 16.54 -20.90 15.51
CA GLU A 146 16.50 -22.25 16.11
C GLU A 146 15.27 -22.43 17.02
N GLU A 147 14.84 -21.38 17.72
CA GLU A 147 13.65 -21.39 18.58
C GLU A 147 12.32 -21.55 17.82
N ASN A 148 12.32 -21.29 16.51
CA ASN A 148 11.16 -21.42 15.63
C ASN A 148 11.20 -22.72 14.81
N GLU A 149 12.10 -23.66 15.10
CA GLU A 149 12.16 -24.96 14.42
C GLU A 149 10.80 -25.68 14.55
N GLY A 150 10.23 -26.04 13.38
CA GLY A 150 8.92 -26.70 13.30
C GLY A 150 7.70 -25.78 13.36
N LYS A 151 7.87 -24.46 13.54
CA LYS A 151 6.79 -23.48 13.38
C LYS A 151 6.46 -23.30 11.90
N THR A 152 5.17 -23.19 11.57
CA THR A 152 4.69 -22.88 10.22
C THR A 152 4.18 -21.45 10.10
N TRP A 153 4.30 -20.87 8.91
CA TRP A 153 4.09 -19.44 8.67
C TRP A 153 3.06 -19.20 7.56
N PRO A 154 2.15 -18.23 7.70
CA PRO A 154 1.23 -17.87 6.62
C PRO A 154 1.96 -17.49 5.34
N VAL A 155 1.28 -17.63 4.21
CA VAL A 155 1.78 -17.20 2.91
C VAL A 155 0.85 -16.16 2.32
N LEU A 156 1.42 -15.06 1.82
CA LEU A 156 0.69 -14.05 1.05
C LEU A 156 1.27 -13.98 -0.37
N PHE A 157 0.47 -14.37 -1.35
CA PHE A 157 0.76 -14.08 -2.76
C PHE A 157 0.44 -12.62 -3.06
N VAL A 158 1.38 -11.90 -3.68
CA VAL A 158 1.23 -10.50 -4.07
C VAL A 158 1.41 -10.39 -5.59
N PHE A 159 0.31 -10.17 -6.29
CA PHE A 159 0.30 -10.07 -7.76
C PHE A 159 0.61 -8.64 -8.22
N HIS A 160 1.50 -8.52 -9.20
CA HIS A 160 2.02 -7.24 -9.69
C HIS A 160 1.02 -6.43 -10.56
N GLY A 161 1.27 -5.13 -10.74
CA GLY A 161 0.50 -4.32 -11.71
C GLY A 161 0.77 -4.72 -13.18
N GLY A 162 -0.01 -4.19 -14.12
CA GLY A 162 0.16 -4.52 -15.54
C GLY A 162 1.50 -4.08 -16.11
N ASN A 163 2.29 -5.01 -16.66
CA ASN A 163 3.66 -4.81 -17.15
C ASN A 163 4.68 -4.31 -16.11
N ASN A 164 4.35 -4.38 -14.82
CA ASN A 164 5.29 -4.04 -13.75
C ASN A 164 6.23 -5.22 -13.47
N PRO A 165 7.55 -5.00 -13.33
CA PRO A 165 8.43 -6.04 -12.82
C PRO A 165 8.15 -6.34 -11.35
N ILE A 166 8.59 -7.51 -10.85
CA ILE A 166 8.53 -7.86 -9.42
C ILE A 166 9.06 -6.71 -8.57
N TYR A 167 10.15 -6.06 -9.00
CA TYR A 167 10.77 -4.95 -8.29
C TYR A 167 9.83 -3.78 -7.95
N VAL A 168 8.81 -3.52 -8.77
CA VAL A 168 7.79 -2.51 -8.45
C VAL A 168 6.82 -3.01 -7.39
N THR A 169 6.50 -4.30 -7.41
CA THR A 169 5.59 -4.93 -6.44
C THR A 169 6.18 -4.92 -5.04
N GLU A 170 7.51 -4.91 -4.93
CA GLU A 170 8.23 -4.70 -3.66
C GLU A 170 7.89 -3.35 -3.01
N SER A 171 7.46 -2.36 -3.79
CA SER A 171 7.01 -1.04 -3.28
C SER A 171 5.57 -1.02 -2.76
N TYR A 172 4.87 -2.16 -2.75
CA TYR A 172 3.49 -2.22 -2.23
C TYR A 172 3.41 -2.36 -0.71
N GLY A 173 4.55 -2.47 -0.02
CA GLY A 173 4.64 -2.51 1.45
C GLY A 173 4.51 -3.90 2.07
N TYR A 174 4.11 -4.92 1.30
CA TYR A 174 3.89 -6.27 1.83
C TYR A 174 5.18 -6.99 2.26
N ALA A 175 6.33 -6.69 1.66
CA ALA A 175 7.61 -7.27 2.08
C ALA A 175 8.10 -6.67 3.41
N GLN A 176 7.94 -5.36 3.60
CA GLN A 176 8.21 -4.70 4.88
C GLN A 176 7.27 -5.26 5.96
N LEU A 177 5.97 -5.32 5.66
CA LEU A 177 4.96 -5.84 6.57
C LEU A 177 5.19 -7.31 6.95
N ALA A 178 5.66 -8.14 6.01
CA ALA A 178 6.03 -9.53 6.27
C ALA A 178 7.07 -9.65 7.38
N ALA A 179 8.04 -8.73 7.43
CA ALA A 179 9.09 -8.70 8.45
C ALA A 179 8.53 -8.40 9.85
N GLU A 180 7.48 -7.58 9.92
CA GLU A 180 6.85 -7.13 11.17
C GLU A 180 5.83 -8.14 11.70
N GLU A 181 4.97 -8.65 10.82
CA GLU A 181 3.81 -9.48 11.18
C GLU A 181 4.13 -10.99 11.13
N GLY A 182 5.22 -11.37 10.48
CA GLY A 182 5.64 -12.76 10.41
C GLY A 182 4.79 -13.58 9.44
N PHE A 183 4.93 -13.31 8.14
CA PHE A 183 4.41 -14.17 7.07
C PHE A 183 5.40 -14.22 5.90
N ILE A 184 5.29 -15.24 5.06
CA ILE A 184 6.10 -15.38 3.85
C ILE A 184 5.37 -14.67 2.71
N CYS A 185 5.98 -13.65 2.13
CA CYS A 185 5.44 -12.94 0.98
C CYS A 185 6.02 -13.54 -0.32
N VAL A 186 5.14 -13.78 -1.30
CA VAL A 186 5.47 -14.46 -2.55
C VAL A 186 5.03 -13.59 -3.72
N MET A 187 5.95 -13.23 -4.60
CA MET A 187 5.70 -12.35 -5.75
C MET A 187 6.04 -13.09 -7.05
N PRO A 188 5.05 -13.70 -7.74
CA PRO A 188 5.28 -14.31 -9.04
C PRO A 188 5.50 -13.24 -10.13
N TRP A 189 6.35 -13.53 -11.13
CA TRP A 189 6.47 -12.72 -12.34
C TRP A 189 5.36 -12.96 -13.35
N ALA A 190 4.81 -14.18 -13.38
CA ALA A 190 4.00 -14.69 -14.48
C ALA A 190 2.94 -13.67 -14.91
N ALA A 191 2.87 -13.39 -16.22
CA ALA A 191 2.13 -12.25 -16.73
C ALA A 191 0.66 -12.27 -16.30
N ASN A 192 0.21 -11.15 -15.73
CA ASN A 192 -1.15 -10.96 -15.22
C ASN A 192 -2.26 -10.85 -16.30
N GLY A 193 -1.98 -11.34 -17.52
CA GLY A 193 -2.94 -11.51 -18.61
C GLY A 193 -3.26 -10.24 -19.40
N GLY A 194 -2.86 -10.24 -20.66
CA GLY A 194 -3.25 -9.36 -21.76
C GLY A 194 -2.98 -10.07 -23.10
N SER A 195 -3.58 -9.61 -24.20
CA SER A 195 -3.62 -10.33 -25.50
C SER A 195 -2.27 -10.66 -26.15
N LYS A 196 -1.15 -10.12 -25.66
CA LYS A 196 0.19 -10.45 -26.11
C LYS A 196 0.84 -11.61 -25.35
N ASP A 197 0.47 -11.83 -24.09
CA ASP A 197 1.19 -12.74 -23.19
C ASP A 197 0.59 -14.15 -23.20
N GLU A 198 -0.70 -14.28 -23.56
CA GLU A 198 -1.35 -15.58 -23.79
C GLU A 198 -0.75 -16.35 -24.99
N GLU A 199 -0.11 -15.65 -25.95
CA GLU A 199 0.58 -16.28 -27.08
C GLU A 199 1.94 -16.91 -26.70
N GLU A 200 2.56 -16.50 -25.57
CA GLU A 200 3.88 -16.99 -25.13
C GLU A 200 3.82 -18.16 -24.13
N GLY A 201 2.63 -18.57 -23.67
CA GLY A 201 2.41 -19.86 -23.01
C GLY A 201 2.72 -19.94 -21.52
N THR A 202 2.87 -18.81 -20.83
CA THR A 202 3.05 -18.77 -19.36
C THR A 202 1.88 -18.05 -18.71
N THR A 203 0.86 -18.82 -18.36
CA THR A 203 -0.32 -18.32 -17.66
C THR A 203 -0.06 -18.39 -16.15
N LEU A 204 -0.45 -17.34 -15.42
CA LEU A 204 -0.25 -17.22 -13.97
C LEU A 204 -0.77 -18.43 -13.19
N ASP A 205 -1.83 -19.08 -13.65
CA ASP A 205 -2.40 -20.27 -13.02
C ASP A 205 -1.47 -21.49 -13.02
N ALA A 206 -0.77 -21.75 -14.13
CA ALA A 206 0.21 -22.83 -14.19
C ALA A 206 1.38 -22.59 -13.22
N GLU A 207 1.77 -21.33 -13.04
CA GLU A 207 2.84 -20.94 -12.13
C GLU A 207 2.41 -20.95 -10.67
N MET A 208 1.13 -20.68 -10.37
CA MET A 208 0.58 -20.80 -9.01
C MET A 208 0.74 -22.22 -8.46
N ASP A 209 0.36 -23.24 -9.23
CA ASP A 209 0.49 -24.64 -8.81
C ASP A 209 1.96 -25.02 -8.57
N ARG A 210 2.85 -24.65 -9.50
CA ARG A 210 4.29 -24.93 -9.40
C ARG A 210 4.94 -24.26 -8.19
N ILE A 211 4.69 -22.96 -8.00
CA ILE A 211 5.22 -22.21 -6.86
C ILE A 211 4.69 -22.80 -5.55
N MET A 212 3.41 -23.20 -5.49
CA MET A 212 2.86 -23.88 -4.31
C MET A 212 3.53 -25.22 -4.01
N GLU A 213 3.91 -26.00 -5.02
CA GLU A 213 4.69 -27.24 -4.84
C GLU A 213 6.08 -26.94 -4.23
N GLU A 214 6.77 -25.92 -4.73
CA GLU A 214 8.08 -25.49 -4.23
C GLU A 214 8.00 -24.95 -2.80
N LEU A 215 6.99 -24.11 -2.51
CA LEU A 215 6.75 -23.59 -1.17
C LEU A 215 6.50 -24.73 -0.15
N ARG A 216 5.74 -25.77 -0.53
CA ARG A 216 5.50 -26.94 0.34
C ARG A 216 6.76 -27.77 0.59
N ALA A 217 7.69 -27.77 -0.35
CA ALA A 217 8.91 -28.57 -0.28
C ALA A 217 10.00 -27.87 0.55
N GLU A 218 10.18 -26.55 0.33
CA GLU A 218 11.36 -25.83 0.79
C GLU A 218 11.08 -24.86 1.95
N TYR A 219 9.81 -24.47 2.18
CA TYR A 219 9.44 -23.48 3.18
C TYR A 219 8.50 -24.06 4.25
N PRO A 220 8.62 -23.62 5.53
CA PRO A 220 7.71 -24.05 6.59
C PRO A 220 6.39 -23.28 6.52
N ILE A 221 5.62 -23.52 5.46
CA ILE A 221 4.36 -22.81 5.22
C ILE A 221 3.21 -23.41 6.02
N ASP A 222 2.31 -22.55 6.47
CA ASP A 222 1.01 -22.93 7.00
C ASP A 222 0.01 -23.01 5.84
N VAL A 223 -0.20 -24.22 5.34
CA VAL A 223 -1.11 -24.50 4.22
C VAL A 223 -2.58 -24.19 4.51
N SER A 224 -2.96 -23.95 5.77
CA SER A 224 -4.30 -23.47 6.12
C SER A 224 -4.43 -21.94 5.96
N ARG A 225 -3.32 -21.20 5.93
CA ARG A 225 -3.26 -19.73 5.88
C ARG A 225 -2.50 -19.25 4.66
N ILE A 226 -3.09 -19.51 3.49
CA ILE A 226 -2.63 -18.99 2.20
C ILE A 226 -3.58 -17.87 1.78
N TYR A 227 -3.04 -16.72 1.42
CA TYR A 227 -3.79 -15.53 1.04
C TYR A 227 -3.31 -15.00 -0.31
N ALA A 228 -4.13 -14.15 -0.94
CA ALA A 228 -3.72 -13.44 -2.13
C ALA A 228 -4.15 -11.99 -2.10
N CYS A 229 -3.26 -11.11 -2.55
CA CYS A 229 -3.56 -9.73 -2.83
C CYS A 229 -2.90 -9.29 -4.13
N GLY A 230 -3.29 -8.12 -4.59
CA GLY A 230 -2.67 -7.48 -5.73
C GLY A 230 -3.31 -6.13 -5.99
N TYR A 231 -2.61 -5.29 -6.74
CA TYR A 231 -3.07 -3.95 -7.06
C TYR A 231 -3.16 -3.75 -8.59
N SER A 232 -4.19 -3.03 -9.08
CA SER A 232 -4.43 -2.85 -10.52
C SER A 232 -4.66 -4.20 -11.23
N LEU A 233 -3.88 -4.56 -12.26
CA LEU A 233 -3.95 -5.90 -12.86
C LEU A 233 -3.55 -7.02 -11.88
N GLY A 234 -2.86 -6.69 -10.80
CA GLY A 234 -2.67 -7.60 -9.68
C GLY A 234 -3.98 -7.93 -8.99
N GLY A 235 -4.83 -6.92 -8.73
CA GLY A 235 -6.16 -7.11 -8.16
C GLY A 235 -7.07 -7.94 -9.08
N ARG A 236 -6.97 -7.71 -10.40
CA ARG A 236 -7.59 -8.62 -11.39
C ARG A 236 -7.14 -10.06 -11.21
N SER A 237 -5.82 -10.26 -11.14
CA SER A 237 -5.22 -11.59 -11.03
C SER A 237 -5.60 -12.27 -9.74
N THR A 238 -5.70 -11.54 -8.63
CA THR A 238 -6.24 -12.05 -7.36
C THR A 238 -7.60 -12.72 -7.56
N VAL A 239 -8.55 -12.04 -8.21
CA VAL A 239 -9.89 -12.61 -8.47
C VAL A 239 -9.77 -13.82 -9.39
N ARG A 240 -8.99 -13.73 -10.47
CA ARG A 240 -8.87 -14.81 -11.46
C ARG A 240 -8.29 -16.07 -10.85
N GLU A 241 -7.21 -15.95 -10.10
CA GLU A 241 -6.54 -17.08 -9.48
C GLU A 241 -7.36 -17.67 -8.34
N THR A 242 -8.17 -16.85 -7.66
CA THR A 242 -9.14 -17.35 -6.68
C THR A 242 -10.20 -18.23 -7.33
N VAL A 243 -10.80 -17.78 -8.44
CA VAL A 243 -11.81 -18.56 -9.18
C VAL A 243 -11.23 -19.88 -9.72
N LYS A 244 -9.98 -19.85 -10.22
CA LYS A 244 -9.29 -21.06 -10.73
C LYS A 244 -8.82 -22.01 -9.64
N HIS A 245 -8.52 -21.50 -8.45
CA HIS A 245 -8.06 -22.28 -7.30
C HIS A 245 -9.04 -22.13 -6.12
N PRO A 246 -10.27 -22.66 -6.24
CA PRO A 246 -11.40 -22.27 -5.38
C PRO A 246 -11.31 -22.66 -3.91
N GLN A 247 -10.26 -23.38 -3.52
CA GLN A 247 -10.00 -23.85 -2.15
C GLN A 247 -8.62 -23.42 -1.64
N LEU A 248 -7.85 -22.66 -2.42
CA LEU A 248 -6.47 -22.31 -2.06
C LEU A 248 -6.44 -21.16 -1.05
N PHE A 249 -7.08 -20.03 -1.36
CA PHE A 249 -6.95 -18.81 -0.56
C PHE A 249 -7.99 -18.76 0.54
N ALA A 250 -7.56 -18.60 1.80
CA ALA A 250 -8.44 -18.42 2.94
C ALA A 250 -9.15 -17.06 2.95
N ALA A 251 -8.53 -16.03 2.37
CA ALA A 251 -9.10 -14.70 2.14
C ALA A 251 -8.27 -13.97 1.08
N ILE A 252 -8.87 -12.95 0.46
CA ILE A 252 -8.21 -12.16 -0.59
C ILE A 252 -8.40 -10.65 -0.45
N THR A 253 -7.46 -9.90 -1.02
CA THR A 253 -7.59 -8.44 -1.21
C THR A 253 -7.45 -8.04 -2.68
N VAL A 254 -8.43 -7.28 -3.17
CA VAL A 254 -8.49 -6.74 -4.53
C VAL A 254 -8.24 -5.24 -4.46
N GLY A 255 -7.01 -4.83 -4.75
CA GLY A 255 -6.58 -3.44 -4.75
C GLY A 255 -6.70 -2.78 -6.12
N GLY A 256 -7.21 -1.54 -6.18
CA GLY A 256 -7.26 -0.73 -7.41
C GLY A 256 -7.88 -1.45 -8.62
N HIS A 257 -8.86 -2.34 -8.36
CA HIS A 257 -9.52 -3.13 -9.40
C HIS A 257 -10.94 -3.51 -8.98
N ASN A 258 -11.79 -3.83 -9.96
CA ASN A 258 -13.14 -4.33 -9.68
C ASN A 258 -13.11 -5.80 -9.22
N LEU A 259 -14.10 -6.17 -8.43
CA LEU A 259 -14.31 -7.53 -7.92
C LEU A 259 -14.68 -8.58 -9.00
N GLY A 260 -14.87 -8.15 -10.25
CA GLY A 260 -15.20 -9.05 -11.36
C GLY A 260 -13.99 -9.74 -11.96
N GLY A 261 -12.77 -9.27 -11.66
CA GLY A 261 -11.54 -9.86 -12.20
C GLY A 261 -11.41 -9.70 -13.72
N ILE A 262 -11.94 -8.59 -14.26
CA ILE A 262 -11.98 -8.31 -15.70
C ILE A 262 -11.61 -6.85 -16.00
N ARG A 263 -11.02 -6.62 -17.18
CA ARG A 263 -10.67 -5.28 -17.68
C ARG A 263 -11.73 -4.73 -18.63
N GLN A 264 -11.66 -3.44 -18.91
CA GLN A 264 -12.55 -2.78 -19.84
C GLN A 264 -12.34 -3.35 -21.24
N GLY A 265 -13.43 -3.78 -21.87
CA GLY A 265 -13.39 -4.38 -23.20
C GLY A 265 -12.85 -5.80 -23.23
N GLU A 266 -12.54 -6.40 -22.07
CA GLU A 266 -12.29 -7.83 -21.96
C GLU A 266 -13.60 -8.59 -22.17
N THR A 267 -13.57 -9.61 -23.02
CA THR A 267 -14.74 -10.45 -23.30
C THR A 267 -14.70 -11.78 -22.55
N TYR A 268 -13.60 -12.07 -21.88
CA TYR A 268 -13.47 -13.25 -21.05
C TYR A 268 -14.37 -13.08 -19.82
N VAL A 269 -15.31 -14.00 -19.68
CA VAL A 269 -16.18 -14.10 -18.52
C VAL A 269 -16.02 -15.53 -18.02
N PHE A 270 -15.66 -15.66 -16.75
CA PHE A 270 -15.64 -16.95 -16.08
C PHE A 270 -17.01 -17.64 -16.19
N PRO A 271 -17.05 -18.91 -16.60
CA PRO A 271 -18.26 -19.71 -16.55
C PRO A 271 -18.90 -19.71 -15.15
N GLU A 272 -20.23 -19.81 -15.07
CA GLU A 272 -20.93 -19.75 -13.78
C GLU A 272 -20.54 -20.92 -12.87
N GLU A 273 -20.21 -22.08 -13.45
CA GLU A 273 -19.71 -23.25 -12.73
C GLU A 273 -18.38 -23.02 -12.02
N GLU A 274 -17.48 -22.18 -12.57
CA GLU A 274 -16.21 -21.86 -11.92
C GLU A 274 -16.44 -20.96 -10.70
N TRP A 275 -17.28 -19.93 -10.84
CA TRP A 275 -17.70 -19.12 -9.71
C TRP A 275 -18.45 -19.93 -8.65
N ASN A 276 -19.34 -20.84 -9.07
CA ASN A 276 -20.10 -21.69 -8.15
C ASN A 276 -19.22 -22.78 -7.48
N ALA A 277 -18.00 -23.01 -7.97
CA ALA A 277 -17.05 -23.92 -7.33
C ALA A 277 -16.35 -23.29 -6.12
N LEU A 278 -16.36 -21.95 -6.01
CA LEU A 278 -15.81 -21.26 -4.86
C LEU A 278 -16.52 -21.66 -3.57
N LYS A 279 -15.70 -21.91 -2.56
CA LYS A 279 -16.16 -21.90 -1.16
C LYS A 279 -16.32 -20.47 -0.68
N GLU A 280 -16.95 -20.30 0.48
CA GLU A 280 -16.93 -19.03 1.21
C GLU A 280 -15.48 -18.52 1.27
N THR A 281 -15.30 -17.29 0.80
CA THR A 281 -14.00 -16.64 0.60
C THR A 281 -14.16 -15.16 0.94
N PRO A 282 -13.70 -14.75 2.12
CA PRO A 282 -13.69 -13.36 2.52
C PRO A 282 -12.88 -12.50 1.54
N VAL A 283 -13.43 -11.36 1.15
CA VAL A 283 -12.83 -10.45 0.16
C VAL A 283 -12.82 -9.01 0.65
N LEU A 284 -11.65 -8.38 0.54
CA LEU A 284 -11.48 -6.94 0.75
C LEU A 284 -11.29 -6.26 -0.61
N GLN A 285 -12.08 -5.23 -0.91
CA GLN A 285 -11.81 -4.30 -2.02
C GLN A 285 -11.28 -2.98 -1.46
N LEU A 286 -10.22 -2.45 -2.06
CA LEU A 286 -9.49 -1.30 -1.54
C LEU A 286 -9.02 -0.42 -2.70
N GLU A 287 -9.32 0.87 -2.65
CA GLU A 287 -8.83 1.83 -3.65
C GLU A 287 -8.79 3.26 -3.10
N GLY A 288 -7.97 4.11 -3.71
CA GLY A 288 -7.95 5.55 -3.49
C GLY A 288 -9.01 6.29 -4.29
N ASP A 289 -9.54 7.39 -3.76
CA ASP A 289 -10.57 8.17 -4.45
C ASP A 289 -10.02 9.14 -5.50
N ASN A 290 -8.74 9.50 -5.43
CA ASN A 290 -8.03 10.23 -6.48
C ASN A 290 -7.40 9.31 -7.54
N GLU A 291 -7.72 8.02 -7.57
CA GLU A 291 -7.41 7.14 -8.69
C GLU A 291 -8.14 7.58 -9.95
N MET A 292 -7.47 7.54 -11.12
CA MET A 292 -7.90 7.87 -12.49
C MET A 292 -9.43 7.88 -12.81
N ARG A 293 -10.21 8.77 -12.17
CA ARG A 293 -11.68 8.93 -12.25
C ARG A 293 -12.50 7.70 -11.83
N VAL A 294 -12.03 6.98 -10.81
CA VAL A 294 -12.62 5.73 -10.33
C VAL A 294 -13.67 6.00 -9.24
N LYS A 295 -14.65 5.09 -9.10
CA LYS A 295 -15.66 5.10 -8.04
C LYS A 295 -15.79 3.71 -7.38
N LEU A 296 -15.56 3.60 -6.08
CA LEU A 296 -16.35 2.81 -5.11
C LEU A 296 -17.80 2.47 -5.48
N PRO A 297 -18.23 1.20 -5.61
CA PRO A 297 -17.54 0.05 -6.20
C PRO A 297 -17.65 -0.02 -7.73
N TYR A 298 -18.30 0.94 -8.39
CA TYR A 298 -18.78 0.84 -9.78
C TYR A 298 -18.00 1.60 -10.86
N GLY A 299 -16.77 2.03 -10.60
CA GLY A 299 -16.04 2.99 -11.46
C GLY A 299 -14.68 2.55 -12.00
N TYR A 300 -14.15 1.37 -11.66
CA TYR A 300 -12.81 0.98 -12.15
C TYR A 300 -12.85 0.14 -13.43
N GLY A 301 -12.48 0.76 -14.55
CA GLY A 301 -12.01 0.02 -15.73
C GLY A 301 -12.97 -1.06 -16.24
N VAL A 302 -14.27 -0.95 -15.98
CA VAL A 302 -15.39 -1.77 -16.51
C VAL A 302 -16.65 -0.90 -16.51
N THR A 303 -17.79 -1.43 -16.99
CA THR A 303 -19.06 -0.73 -16.77
C THR A 303 -19.45 -0.83 -15.30
N GLY A 304 -20.15 0.17 -14.77
CA GLY A 304 -20.64 0.11 -13.39
C GLY A 304 -21.63 -1.03 -13.13
N GLU A 305 -22.31 -1.50 -14.17
CA GLU A 305 -23.15 -2.69 -14.10
C GLU A 305 -22.31 -3.95 -13.88
N ASP A 306 -21.20 -4.12 -14.61
CA ASP A 306 -20.32 -5.27 -14.42
C ASP A 306 -19.74 -5.32 -12.99
N ALA A 307 -19.35 -4.16 -12.46
CA ALA A 307 -18.80 -4.05 -11.13
C ALA A 307 -19.83 -4.35 -10.02
N THR A 308 -21.05 -3.81 -10.13
CA THR A 308 -22.13 -4.12 -9.17
C THR A 308 -22.59 -5.58 -9.27
N ASN A 309 -22.66 -6.14 -10.48
CA ASN A 309 -22.93 -7.57 -10.69
C ASN A 309 -21.85 -8.47 -10.07
N ALA A 310 -20.59 -8.06 -10.15
CA ALA A 310 -19.50 -8.77 -9.48
C ALA A 310 -19.65 -8.75 -7.96
N LEU A 311 -19.97 -7.59 -7.36
CA LEU A 311 -20.23 -7.50 -5.93
C LEU A 311 -21.42 -8.39 -5.50
N ASN A 312 -22.51 -8.39 -6.26
CA ASN A 312 -23.66 -9.29 -6.03
C ASN A 312 -23.27 -10.77 -6.06
N ARG A 313 -22.31 -11.13 -6.93
CA ARG A 313 -21.79 -12.49 -6.97
C ARG A 313 -21.02 -12.85 -5.71
N TRP A 314 -20.20 -11.94 -5.19
CA TRP A 314 -19.50 -12.13 -3.92
C TRP A 314 -20.46 -12.20 -2.73
N PHE A 315 -21.55 -11.41 -2.71
CA PHE A 315 -22.61 -11.58 -1.70
C PHE A 315 -23.18 -13.00 -1.73
N LYS A 316 -23.51 -13.53 -2.91
CA LYS A 316 -24.02 -14.89 -3.08
C LYS A 316 -23.02 -15.96 -2.62
N ILE A 317 -21.74 -15.84 -3.00
CA ILE A 317 -20.68 -16.80 -2.63
C ILE A 317 -20.52 -16.87 -1.11
N ASN A 318 -20.67 -15.73 -0.43
CA ASN A 318 -20.41 -15.59 1.00
C ASN A 318 -21.68 -15.63 1.86
N GLY A 319 -22.81 -16.10 1.31
CA GLY A 319 -24.04 -16.27 2.07
C GLY A 319 -24.64 -14.96 2.61
N ILE A 320 -24.43 -13.84 1.92
CA ILE A 320 -25.01 -12.54 2.26
C ILE A 320 -26.28 -12.33 1.42
N ASP A 321 -27.43 -12.22 2.07
CA ASP A 321 -28.72 -11.90 1.43
C ASP A 321 -28.81 -10.40 1.11
N ARG A 322 -28.09 -9.98 0.07
CA ARG A 322 -28.05 -8.60 -0.43
C ARG A 322 -27.90 -8.56 -1.94
N GLU A 323 -28.48 -7.54 -2.54
CA GLU A 323 -28.33 -7.20 -3.95
C GLU A 323 -28.22 -5.67 -4.09
N VAL A 324 -27.34 -5.21 -4.95
CA VAL A 324 -27.15 -3.79 -5.29
C VAL A 324 -27.28 -3.59 -6.80
N THR A 325 -27.65 -2.37 -7.19
CA THR A 325 -27.70 -1.96 -8.61
C THR A 325 -26.88 -0.69 -8.82
N LEU A 326 -26.36 -0.51 -10.03
CA LEU A 326 -25.63 0.71 -10.38
C LEU A 326 -26.45 1.98 -10.12
N GLU A 327 -27.73 1.98 -10.53
CA GLU A 327 -28.64 3.11 -10.33
C GLU A 327 -28.82 3.41 -8.84
N GLY A 328 -29.02 2.37 -8.00
CA GLY A 328 -29.16 2.53 -6.56
C GLY A 328 -27.89 3.07 -5.90
N CYS A 329 -26.72 2.60 -6.30
CA CYS A 329 -25.45 3.13 -5.81
C CYS A 329 -25.27 4.62 -6.17
N GLN A 330 -25.60 5.00 -7.41
CA GLN A 330 -25.50 6.38 -7.88
C GLN A 330 -26.50 7.30 -7.18
N GLU A 331 -27.76 6.87 -7.05
CA GLU A 331 -28.79 7.62 -6.32
C GLU A 331 -28.41 7.81 -4.85
N LEU A 332 -27.82 6.78 -4.22
CA LEU A 332 -27.36 6.88 -2.83
C LEU A 332 -26.29 7.96 -2.67
N VAL A 333 -25.27 7.99 -3.52
CA VAL A 333 -24.22 9.03 -3.49
C VAL A 333 -24.81 10.44 -3.63
N ASP A 334 -25.81 10.60 -4.48
CA ASP A 334 -26.44 11.90 -4.74
C ASP A 334 -27.39 12.37 -3.63
N THR A 335 -27.90 11.44 -2.81
CA THR A 335 -28.98 11.72 -1.84
C THR A 335 -28.59 11.56 -0.38
N THR A 336 -27.50 10.86 -0.09
CA THR A 336 -27.05 10.61 1.29
C THR A 336 -26.32 11.80 1.91
N GLU A 337 -26.46 11.94 3.23
CA GLU A 337 -25.67 12.85 4.07
C GLU A 337 -24.59 12.09 4.86
N ASP A 338 -24.55 10.76 4.79
CA ASP A 338 -23.51 9.95 5.43
C ASP A 338 -22.21 10.02 4.59
N PRO A 339 -21.08 10.45 5.18
CA PRO A 339 -19.83 10.66 4.44
C PRO A 339 -19.26 9.36 3.86
N VAL A 340 -19.38 8.24 4.58
CA VAL A 340 -18.89 6.93 4.13
C VAL A 340 -19.74 6.46 2.95
N GLN A 341 -21.07 6.58 3.03
CA GLN A 341 -21.96 6.23 1.91
C GLN A 341 -21.72 7.12 0.70
N LYS A 342 -21.39 8.39 0.90
CA LYS A 342 -21.11 9.32 -0.20
C LYS A 342 -19.85 8.94 -0.97
N LYS A 343 -18.83 8.41 -0.26
CA LYS A 343 -17.56 7.99 -0.86
C LYS A 343 -17.63 6.59 -1.47
N ILE A 344 -18.35 5.66 -0.84
CA ILE A 344 -18.42 4.25 -1.27
C ILE A 344 -19.65 3.94 -2.16
N GLY A 345 -20.74 4.70 -2.04
CA GLY A 345 -21.97 4.46 -2.79
C GLY A 345 -22.71 3.17 -2.41
N LEU A 346 -22.59 2.71 -1.15
CA LEU A 346 -23.22 1.48 -0.66
C LEU A 346 -23.86 1.66 0.72
N GLU A 347 -24.97 0.95 0.93
CA GLU A 347 -25.43 0.60 2.27
C GLU A 347 -24.68 -0.65 2.76
N ALA A 348 -24.22 -0.63 4.01
CA ALA A 348 -23.45 -1.71 4.63
C ALA A 348 -24.04 -2.06 6.01
N ASP A 349 -23.69 -3.23 6.53
CA ASP A 349 -24.11 -3.61 7.89
C ASP A 349 -23.40 -2.77 8.95
N ARG A 350 -22.18 -2.34 8.65
CA ARG A 350 -21.42 -1.38 9.43
C ARG A 350 -20.68 -0.42 8.50
N LEU A 351 -20.86 0.88 8.75
CA LEU A 351 -20.17 1.98 8.08
C LEU A 351 -19.37 2.77 9.10
N TYR A 352 -18.11 3.08 8.80
CA TYR A 352 -17.23 3.84 9.68
C TYR A 352 -16.03 4.40 8.90
N THR A 353 -15.40 5.40 9.49
CA THR A 353 -14.12 5.94 9.03
C THR A 353 -13.01 5.40 9.92
N GLN A 354 -11.94 4.91 9.30
CA GLN A 354 -10.67 4.64 9.97
C GLN A 354 -9.69 5.78 9.67
N TYR A 355 -8.73 6.00 10.56
CA TYR A 355 -7.76 7.09 10.43
C TYR A 355 -6.35 6.54 10.41
N TYR A 356 -5.73 6.53 9.23
CA TYR A 356 -4.36 6.08 9.04
C TYR A 356 -3.61 7.10 8.18
N GLU A 357 -2.33 7.26 8.44
CA GLU A 357 -1.42 8.06 7.60
C GLU A 357 -1.92 9.50 7.40
N GLY A 358 -2.58 10.03 8.44
CA GLY A 358 -3.16 11.37 8.42
C GLY A 358 -4.35 11.56 7.47
N THR A 359 -4.93 10.48 6.94
CA THR A 359 -6.09 10.51 6.04
C THR A 359 -7.22 9.59 6.51
N GLU A 360 -8.34 9.66 5.80
CA GLU A 360 -9.57 8.92 6.09
C GLU A 360 -9.70 7.66 5.20
N PHE A 361 -10.04 6.54 5.82
CA PHE A 361 -10.32 5.27 5.18
C PHE A 361 -11.81 4.95 5.38
N TYR A 362 -12.64 5.36 4.43
CA TYR A 362 -14.09 5.10 4.46
C TYR A 362 -14.33 3.60 4.28
N THR A 363 -14.98 2.98 5.25
CA THR A 363 -15.06 1.52 5.34
C THR A 363 -16.51 1.04 5.44
N ALA A 364 -16.83 0.04 4.62
CA ALA A 364 -18.09 -0.69 4.62
C ALA A 364 -17.83 -2.18 4.89
N ASP A 365 -18.43 -2.73 5.95
CA ASP A 365 -18.39 -4.16 6.28
C ASP A 365 -19.73 -4.83 6.00
N PHE A 366 -19.68 -6.06 5.49
CA PHE A 366 -20.84 -6.90 5.19
C PHE A 366 -20.68 -8.27 5.87
N PHE A 367 -21.65 -8.62 6.71
CA PHE A 367 -21.62 -9.84 7.49
C PHE A 367 -22.56 -10.90 6.91
N ASN A 368 -22.14 -12.17 6.97
CA ASN A 368 -23.04 -13.29 6.67
C ASN A 368 -24.01 -13.55 7.86
N GLU A 369 -24.90 -14.54 7.72
CA GLU A 369 -25.87 -14.90 8.77
C GLU A 369 -25.23 -15.32 10.10
N ASP A 370 -23.99 -15.80 10.07
CA ASP A 370 -23.22 -16.19 11.25
C ASP A 370 -22.47 -15.01 11.91
N GLY A 371 -22.58 -13.80 11.36
CA GLY A 371 -21.93 -12.61 11.87
C GLY A 371 -20.44 -12.51 11.52
N VAL A 372 -19.97 -13.25 10.51
CA VAL A 372 -18.59 -13.19 9.99
C VAL A 372 -18.50 -12.09 8.94
N ASN A 373 -17.49 -11.22 9.03
CA ASN A 373 -17.27 -10.13 8.07
C ASN A 373 -16.69 -10.68 6.75
N MET A 374 -17.56 -11.06 5.83
CA MET A 374 -17.12 -11.72 4.60
C MET A 374 -16.69 -10.74 3.50
N ILE A 375 -17.17 -9.49 3.54
CA ILE A 375 -16.79 -8.49 2.53
C ILE A 375 -16.47 -7.18 3.23
N LYS A 376 -15.29 -6.63 2.93
CA LYS A 376 -14.90 -5.28 3.33
C LYS A 376 -14.62 -4.44 2.10
N ILE A 377 -15.12 -3.20 2.08
CA ILE A 377 -14.83 -2.24 1.02
C ILE A 377 -14.24 -0.99 1.66
N ILE A 378 -13.06 -0.58 1.21
CA ILE A 378 -12.32 0.57 1.70
C ILE A 378 -12.08 1.54 0.55
N ASN A 379 -12.47 2.80 0.74
CA ASN A 379 -12.06 3.91 -0.09
C ASN A 379 -11.13 4.84 0.71
N VAL A 380 -9.96 5.16 0.16
CA VAL A 380 -8.90 5.95 0.83
C VAL A 380 -8.88 7.37 0.28
N GLU A 381 -9.15 8.33 1.16
CA GLU A 381 -9.18 9.76 0.83
C GLU A 381 -7.80 10.26 0.35
N GLY A 382 -7.78 10.98 -0.77
CA GLY A 382 -6.57 11.64 -1.29
C GLY A 382 -5.61 10.70 -2.03
N MET A 383 -5.90 9.40 -2.06
CA MET A 383 -4.96 8.40 -2.53
C MET A 383 -5.05 8.20 -4.06
N ILE A 384 -3.88 8.17 -4.69
CA ILE A 384 -3.70 7.92 -6.12
C ILE A 384 -3.66 6.42 -6.44
N HIS A 385 -3.47 6.05 -7.71
CA HIS A 385 -3.42 4.64 -8.14
C HIS A 385 -2.08 3.98 -7.76
N TRP A 386 -1.84 3.83 -6.45
CA TRP A 386 -0.68 3.19 -5.83
C TRP A 386 -1.03 2.62 -4.43
N MET A 387 -0.05 2.03 -3.74
CA MET A 387 -0.22 1.44 -2.40
C MET A 387 0.59 2.17 -1.32
N THR A 388 0.06 2.22 -0.09
CA THR A 388 0.76 2.67 1.11
C THR A 388 0.90 1.55 2.14
N GLN A 389 1.64 1.79 3.23
CA GLN A 389 1.80 0.84 4.33
C GLN A 389 0.47 0.50 5.00
N ALA A 390 -0.37 1.49 5.31
CA ALA A 390 -1.66 1.27 5.94
C ALA A 390 -2.63 0.51 5.03
N MET A 391 -2.54 0.70 3.71
CA MET A 391 -3.31 -0.11 2.76
C MET A 391 -2.90 -1.58 2.80
N ALA A 392 -1.60 -1.88 2.86
CA ALA A 392 -1.08 -3.24 3.02
C ALA A 392 -1.45 -3.84 4.40
N GLN A 393 -1.36 -3.04 5.47
CA GLN A 393 -1.77 -3.45 6.81
C GLN A 393 -3.26 -3.77 6.87
N ASN A 394 -4.15 -2.91 6.35
CA ASN A 394 -5.59 -3.17 6.31
C ASN A 394 -5.93 -4.45 5.54
N ALA A 395 -5.20 -4.73 4.46
CA ALA A 395 -5.34 -5.98 3.71
C ALA A 395 -4.95 -7.19 4.56
N TRP A 396 -3.80 -7.13 5.23
CA TRP A 396 -3.31 -8.19 6.11
C TRP A 396 -4.22 -8.42 7.34
N ASP A 397 -4.61 -7.34 8.01
CA ASP A 397 -5.48 -7.38 9.19
C ASP A 397 -6.84 -8.01 8.88
N PHE A 398 -7.33 -7.83 7.65
CA PHE A 398 -8.53 -8.52 7.20
C PHE A 398 -8.25 -10.00 6.90
N MET A 399 -7.26 -10.29 6.04
CA MET A 399 -7.02 -11.65 5.56
C MET A 399 -6.57 -12.61 6.66
N SER A 400 -5.72 -12.15 7.59
CA SER A 400 -5.13 -12.94 8.67
C SER A 400 -6.14 -13.47 9.70
N GLN A 401 -7.39 -13.01 9.65
CA GLN A 401 -8.50 -13.51 10.46
C GLN A 401 -9.01 -14.88 10.02
N TYR A 402 -8.57 -15.36 8.86
CA TYR A 402 -9.14 -16.53 8.19
C TYR A 402 -8.10 -17.62 7.94
N ALA A 403 -8.55 -18.86 7.96
CA ALA A 403 -7.83 -20.04 7.52
C ALA A 403 -8.78 -20.95 6.73
N ARG A 404 -8.24 -22.02 6.12
CA ARG A 404 -9.02 -23.11 5.56
C ARG A 404 -8.70 -24.43 6.24
N ASP A 405 -9.73 -25.23 6.41
CA ASP A 405 -9.56 -26.64 6.71
C ASP A 405 -8.88 -27.32 5.52
N THR A 406 -7.70 -27.90 5.75
CA THR A 406 -6.84 -28.40 4.67
C THR A 406 -7.35 -29.68 4.01
N GLU A 407 -8.37 -30.33 4.59
CA GLU A 407 -8.98 -31.55 4.05
C GLU A 407 -10.27 -31.24 3.28
N THR A 408 -11.06 -30.28 3.75
CA THR A 408 -12.41 -29.98 3.24
C THR A 408 -12.50 -28.67 2.45
N GLY A 409 -11.54 -27.76 2.63
CA GLY A 409 -11.53 -26.42 2.06
C GLY A 409 -12.50 -25.44 2.72
N GLU A 410 -13.21 -25.86 3.78
CA GLU A 410 -14.14 -25.01 4.51
C GLU A 410 -13.41 -23.87 5.25
N LEU A 411 -14.05 -22.71 5.33
CA LEU A 411 -13.50 -21.53 5.99
C LEU A 411 -13.42 -21.74 7.51
N ILE A 412 -12.30 -21.35 8.09
CA ILE A 412 -12.08 -21.29 9.54
C ILE A 412 -11.83 -19.83 9.92
N VAL A 413 -12.61 -19.33 10.89
CA VAL A 413 -12.39 -18.00 11.46
C VAL A 413 -11.48 -18.12 12.68
N LEU A 414 -10.34 -17.43 12.66
CA LEU A 414 -9.29 -17.50 13.68
C LEU A 414 -9.47 -16.45 14.78
N ASN A 415 -9.55 -15.18 14.39
CA ASN A 415 -9.62 -14.05 15.29
C ASN A 415 -10.41 -12.90 14.64
N GLN A 416 -11.49 -12.46 15.29
CA GLN A 416 -12.31 -11.32 14.83
C GLN A 416 -12.09 -10.05 15.65
N ASP A 417 -11.16 -10.06 16.60
CA ASP A 417 -10.94 -8.94 17.54
C ASP A 417 -10.11 -7.80 16.95
N TYR A 418 -9.94 -7.74 15.62
CA TYR A 418 -9.29 -6.60 14.98
C TYR A 418 -10.05 -5.32 15.28
N THR A 419 -9.36 -4.38 15.94
CA THR A 419 -9.91 -3.09 16.29
C THR A 419 -9.30 -2.04 15.36
N PRO A 420 -10.07 -1.52 14.39
CA PRO A 420 -9.58 -0.48 13.50
C PRO A 420 -9.23 0.80 14.26
N GLN A 421 -8.33 1.60 13.72
CA GLN A 421 -8.01 2.93 14.25
C GLN A 421 -9.17 3.89 13.96
N LEU A 422 -10.08 4.04 14.94
CA LEU A 422 -11.29 4.89 14.81
C LEU A 422 -11.09 6.33 15.27
N GLU A 423 -9.94 6.62 15.88
CA GLU A 423 -9.58 7.97 16.34
C GLU A 423 -8.47 8.54 15.46
N PRO A 424 -8.55 9.82 15.06
CA PRO A 424 -7.49 10.47 14.30
C PRO A 424 -6.13 10.33 14.98
N GLN A 425 -5.10 9.99 14.21
CA GLN A 425 -3.72 9.97 14.69
C GLN A 425 -3.26 11.40 15.01
N GLU A 426 -2.51 11.57 16.10
CA GLU A 426 -1.80 12.83 16.33
C GLU A 426 -0.64 12.90 15.35
N ILE A 427 -0.75 13.81 14.37
CA ILE A 427 0.31 14.02 13.39
C ILE A 427 1.35 14.95 14.00
N GLU A 428 2.56 14.45 14.17
CA GLU A 428 3.71 15.27 14.54
C GLU A 428 4.26 15.98 13.29
N TYR A 429 4.05 17.30 13.24
CA TYR A 429 4.63 18.13 12.18
C TYR A 429 6.07 18.48 12.56
N LYS A 430 7.03 17.82 11.92
CA LYS A 430 8.44 18.13 12.11
C LYS A 430 8.79 19.41 11.34
N THR A 431 9.16 20.46 12.08
CA THR A 431 9.65 21.73 11.51
C THR A 431 11.16 21.93 11.74
N GLN A 432 11.81 20.99 12.45
CA GLN A 432 13.23 20.97 12.80
C GLN A 432 13.72 19.52 12.87
N GLY A 433 14.99 19.27 12.54
CA GLY A 433 15.54 17.96 12.25
C GLY A 433 16.01 17.94 10.79
N SER A 434 17.09 17.23 10.50
CA SER A 434 17.88 17.34 9.25
C SER A 434 17.19 16.83 7.98
N PHE A 435 16.07 17.42 7.61
CA PHE A 435 15.28 17.03 6.44
C PHE A 435 15.74 17.77 5.20
N ILE A 436 15.55 17.14 4.05
CA ILE A 436 15.77 17.72 2.73
C ILE A 436 14.43 17.68 2.00
N GLN A 437 13.86 18.86 1.76
CA GLN A 437 12.54 19.00 1.11
C GLN A 437 12.62 18.85 -0.40
N GLU A 438 13.63 19.48 -0.97
CA GLU A 438 13.84 19.56 -2.40
C GLU A 438 15.33 19.42 -2.65
N TYR A 439 15.69 18.81 -3.78
CA TYR A 439 17.06 18.85 -4.22
C TYR A 439 17.18 18.88 -5.74
N THR A 440 18.32 19.38 -6.19
CA THR A 440 18.77 19.26 -7.58
C THR A 440 20.20 18.75 -7.61
N LEU A 441 20.50 17.93 -8.61
CA LEU A 441 21.83 17.37 -8.83
C LEU A 441 22.27 17.74 -10.25
N GLU A 442 23.37 18.49 -10.33
CA GLU A 442 24.05 18.83 -11.58
C GLU A 442 25.38 18.08 -11.64
N ALA A 443 25.52 17.21 -12.64
CA ALA A 443 26.75 16.49 -12.90
C ALA A 443 27.05 16.52 -14.40
N ALA A 444 28.19 17.10 -14.77
CA ALA A 444 28.67 17.17 -16.14
C ALA A 444 30.08 16.61 -16.25
N LYS A 445 30.42 16.06 -17.42
CA LYS A 445 31.72 15.42 -17.65
C LYS A 445 32.87 16.41 -17.42
N GLY A 446 33.78 16.05 -16.52
CA GLY A 446 34.98 16.83 -16.22
C GLY A 446 34.72 18.09 -15.39
N GLU A 447 33.49 18.30 -14.94
CA GLU A 447 33.09 19.40 -14.05
C GLU A 447 32.84 18.86 -12.63
N PRO A 448 32.97 19.68 -11.59
CA PRO A 448 32.50 19.34 -10.25
C PRO A 448 31.01 18.97 -10.24
N VAL A 449 30.64 18.05 -9.36
CA VAL A 449 29.24 17.72 -9.05
C VAL A 449 28.71 18.80 -8.11
N THR A 450 27.56 19.37 -8.46
CA THR A 450 26.86 20.35 -7.63
C THR A 450 25.53 19.75 -7.17
N VAL A 451 25.30 19.77 -5.86
CA VAL A 451 24.03 19.39 -5.25
C VAL A 451 23.44 20.60 -4.56
N THR A 452 22.24 21.01 -4.97
CA THR A 452 21.48 22.03 -4.25
C THR A 452 20.41 21.33 -3.41
N VAL A 453 20.35 21.60 -2.11
CA VAL A 453 19.32 21.04 -1.21
C VAL A 453 18.61 22.16 -0.45
N LYS A 454 17.28 22.10 -0.40
CA LYS A 454 16.48 22.89 0.55
C LYS A 454 16.36 22.06 1.82
N ALA A 455 17.09 22.46 2.86
CA ALA A 455 17.21 21.69 4.10
C ALA A 455 16.76 22.49 5.32
N SER A 456 16.45 21.80 6.42
CA SER A 456 16.05 22.45 7.67
C SER A 456 17.12 23.45 8.17
N ALA A 457 16.68 24.51 8.86
CA ALA A 457 17.58 25.55 9.34
C ALA A 457 18.59 25.08 10.41
N ASP A 458 18.35 23.93 11.07
CA ASP A 458 19.21 23.37 12.11
C ASP A 458 20.39 22.55 11.54
N VAL A 459 20.40 22.22 10.25
CA VAL A 459 21.58 21.67 9.59
C VAL A 459 22.70 22.71 9.61
N LYS A 460 23.86 22.34 10.16
CA LYS A 460 25.03 23.21 10.33
C LYS A 460 26.10 23.00 9.28
N GLU A 461 26.21 21.77 8.77
CA GLU A 461 27.23 21.34 7.84
C GLU A 461 26.74 20.09 7.10
N TYR A 462 27.29 19.86 5.91
CA TYR A 462 27.19 18.59 5.20
C TYR A 462 28.55 17.93 5.06
N LYS A 463 28.60 16.64 5.40
CA LYS A 463 29.71 15.76 5.06
C LYS A 463 29.36 14.96 3.82
N LEU A 464 30.25 14.96 2.83
CA LEU A 464 30.09 14.17 1.62
C LEU A 464 31.02 12.97 1.65
N THR A 465 30.48 11.79 1.37
CA THR A 465 31.26 10.56 1.21
C THR A 465 30.78 9.79 -0.02
N LEU A 466 31.63 8.93 -0.57
CA LEU A 466 31.17 7.84 -1.42
C LEU A 466 30.56 6.75 -0.53
N LYS A 467 29.70 5.90 -1.11
CA LYS A 467 29.08 4.77 -0.40
C LYS A 467 30.04 3.81 0.32
N ASP A 468 31.28 3.71 -0.14
CA ASP A 468 32.33 2.93 0.55
C ASP A 468 32.94 3.65 1.77
N GLY A 469 32.37 4.80 2.16
CA GLY A 469 32.83 5.66 3.26
C GLY A 469 33.97 6.60 2.88
N THR A 470 34.44 6.62 1.64
CA THR A 470 35.53 7.51 1.21
C THR A 470 35.08 8.97 1.33
N PRO A 471 35.75 9.81 2.15
CA PRO A 471 35.38 11.21 2.31
C PRO A 471 35.72 12.02 1.05
N LEU A 472 34.85 12.95 0.70
CA LEU A 472 35.02 13.88 -0.41
C LEU A 472 35.19 15.30 0.12
N ALA A 473 36.05 16.08 -0.54
CA ALA A 473 36.13 17.51 -0.26
C ALA A 473 34.86 18.19 -0.79
N VAL A 474 34.22 19.00 0.04
CA VAL A 474 33.01 19.75 -0.31
C VAL A 474 33.23 21.24 -0.09
N GLU A 475 32.85 22.04 -1.08
CA GLU A 475 32.65 23.47 -0.94
C GLU A 475 31.15 23.71 -0.76
N SER A 476 30.76 24.43 0.29
CA SER A 476 29.36 24.66 0.61
C SER A 476 29.04 26.15 0.67
N GLU A 477 27.98 26.56 -0.02
CA GLU A 477 27.33 27.87 0.14
C GLU A 477 25.95 27.67 0.76
N VAL A 478 25.55 28.57 1.67
CA VAL A 478 24.25 28.49 2.35
C VAL A 478 23.54 29.83 2.32
N GLN A 479 22.26 29.81 1.98
CA GLN A 479 21.36 30.96 2.01
C GLN A 479 20.18 30.65 2.93
N ALA A 480 20.05 31.42 4.02
CA ALA A 480 18.91 31.29 4.92
C ALA A 480 17.62 31.83 4.28
N ARG A 481 16.51 31.13 4.53
CA ARG A 481 15.16 31.51 4.09
C ARG A 481 14.32 31.97 5.28
N GLU A 482 13.23 32.66 4.99
CA GLU A 482 12.29 33.15 6.02
C GLU A 482 11.32 32.06 6.50
N ASP A 483 11.23 30.94 5.78
CA ASP A 483 10.31 29.81 6.02
C ASP A 483 10.88 28.73 6.97
N GLY A 484 12.02 28.98 7.61
CA GLY A 484 12.67 28.03 8.53
C GLY A 484 13.57 27.00 7.84
N PHE A 485 13.89 27.20 6.56
CA PHE A 485 14.80 26.36 5.78
C PHE A 485 16.05 27.15 5.33
N ASN A 486 17.04 26.42 4.84
CA ASN A 486 18.26 26.92 4.22
C ASN A 486 18.40 26.30 2.82
N ASP A 487 18.72 27.11 1.82
CA ASP A 487 19.17 26.62 0.52
C ASP A 487 20.68 26.41 0.58
N TRP A 488 21.11 25.16 0.45
CA TRP A 488 22.53 24.77 0.42
C TRP A 488 22.94 24.45 -1.01
N THR A 489 24.11 24.94 -1.42
CA THR A 489 24.78 24.53 -2.66
C THR A 489 26.10 23.85 -2.29
N LEU A 490 26.21 22.56 -2.58
CA LEU A 490 27.32 21.69 -2.22
C LEU A 490 28.05 21.27 -3.49
N THR A 491 29.32 21.67 -3.63
CA THR A 491 30.14 21.38 -4.80
C THR A 491 31.27 20.44 -4.42
N THR A 492 31.43 19.33 -5.15
CA THR A 492 32.49 18.35 -4.92
C THR A 492 33.06 17.81 -6.23
N SER A 493 34.32 17.36 -6.21
CA SER A 493 34.92 16.65 -7.34
C SER A 493 35.02 15.17 -7.03
N VAL A 494 34.53 14.32 -7.95
CA VAL A 494 34.58 12.86 -7.79
C VAL A 494 35.59 12.30 -8.80
N ASP A 495 36.73 11.82 -8.30
CA ASP A 495 37.82 11.26 -9.12
C ASP A 495 37.65 9.74 -9.33
N ARG A 496 36.48 9.35 -9.86
CA ARG A 496 36.16 7.96 -10.27
C ARG A 496 35.37 8.00 -11.57
N ALA A 497 35.58 7.00 -12.44
CA ALA A 497 34.74 6.82 -13.63
C ALA A 497 33.62 5.80 -13.35
N GLY A 498 32.40 6.08 -13.81
CA GLY A 498 31.22 5.24 -13.67
C GLY A 498 30.14 5.82 -12.74
N LYS A 499 29.06 5.05 -12.55
CA LYS A 499 28.00 5.40 -11.59
C LYS A 499 28.56 5.29 -10.16
N ALA A 500 28.45 6.35 -9.38
CA ALA A 500 28.82 6.39 -7.98
C ALA A 500 27.62 6.78 -7.13
N MET A 501 27.53 6.23 -5.91
CA MET A 501 26.54 6.65 -4.94
C MET A 501 27.20 7.65 -4.00
N LEU A 502 26.78 8.91 -4.08
CA LEU A 502 27.20 9.99 -3.21
C LEU A 502 26.31 9.98 -1.97
N GLN A 503 26.91 10.05 -0.78
CA GLN A 503 26.21 10.15 0.48
C GLN A 503 26.41 11.57 1.05
N LEU A 504 25.31 12.32 1.15
CA LEU A 504 25.25 13.62 1.82
C LEU A 504 24.76 13.37 3.24
N ILE A 505 25.62 13.59 4.22
CA ILE A 505 25.34 13.37 5.64
C ILE A 505 25.11 14.75 6.27
N PRO A 506 23.87 15.11 6.63
CA PRO A 506 23.63 16.35 7.35
C PRO A 506 24.16 16.23 8.78
N ILE A 507 24.72 17.34 9.29
CA ILE A 507 25.23 17.45 10.66
C ILE A 507 24.43 18.52 11.40
N THR A 508 23.78 18.12 12.48
CA THR A 508 23.00 19.02 13.37
C THR A 508 23.70 19.15 14.73
N GLU A 509 23.04 19.77 15.73
CA GLU A 509 23.53 19.74 17.12
C GLU A 509 23.57 18.33 17.72
N GLU A 510 22.76 17.41 17.20
CA GLU A 510 22.63 16.05 17.71
C GLU A 510 23.67 15.09 17.08
N GLY A 511 24.37 15.52 16.02
CA GLY A 511 25.43 14.76 15.35
C GLY A 511 25.15 14.51 13.87
N GLU A 512 25.81 13.48 13.31
CA GLU A 512 25.55 12.97 11.97
C GLU A 512 24.15 12.33 11.91
N GLN A 513 23.39 12.65 10.87
CA GLN A 513 22.02 12.19 10.65
C GLN A 513 21.96 11.19 9.50
N GLU A 514 20.78 10.62 9.17
CA GLU A 514 20.67 9.68 8.05
C GLU A 514 21.18 10.31 6.75
N ALA A 515 21.96 9.52 6.01
CA ALA A 515 22.59 9.98 4.79
C ALA A 515 21.59 10.04 3.64
N LEU A 516 21.52 11.19 2.96
CA LEU A 516 20.94 11.33 1.64
C LEU A 516 21.82 10.57 0.63
N VAL A 517 21.28 9.51 0.04
CA VAL A 517 21.97 8.70 -0.97
C VAL A 517 21.56 9.14 -2.38
N LEU A 518 22.52 9.64 -3.16
CA LEU A 518 22.32 10.16 -4.51
C LEU A 518 23.05 9.32 -5.55
N PRO A 519 22.36 8.76 -6.56
CA PRO A 519 23.03 8.19 -7.71
C PRO A 519 23.61 9.30 -8.60
N VAL A 520 24.92 9.29 -8.82
CA VAL A 520 25.62 10.26 -9.67
C VAL A 520 26.36 9.53 -10.78
N LEU A 521 26.16 9.92 -12.03
CA LEU A 521 26.98 9.44 -13.14
C LEU A 521 28.28 10.25 -13.19
N VAL A 522 29.38 9.65 -12.75
CA VAL A 522 30.70 10.28 -12.80
C VAL A 522 31.38 9.82 -14.09
N GLN A 523 31.69 10.76 -15.00
CA GLN A 523 32.21 10.43 -16.33
C GLN A 523 33.71 10.63 -16.48
#